data_AF-A0A2U1KN05-F1
#
_entry.id   AF-A0A2U1KN05-F1
#
_cell.length_a   1.000
_cell.length_b   1.000
_cell.length_c   1.000
_cell.angle_alpha   90.00
_cell.angle_beta   90.00
_cell.angle_gamma   90.00
#
_symmetry.space_group_name_H-M   'P 1'
#
loop_
_entity.id
_entity.type
_entity.pdbx_description
1 polymer ?
#
loop_
_entity_poly.entity_id
_entity_poly.type
_entity_poly.pdbx_seq_one_letter_code
_entity_poly.pdbx_strand_id
1 'polypeptide(L)'
;MNHDLIRDFESLVSLIEEICKAPDNLLVERDRLLHVITDMLMNDYLSTVNEILLRLSEFKERVSLLSFNDSVELVSSLDRLLSCKEKLSQLFSIRKTSVETLWELIEELNNKIGMVNLQKLGKRPSGSESARFDDRAVRTSDSMKFSSGRLNLNWSNV
;
A
#
# COMPACT_ATOMS: atom_id res chain seq x y z
N MET A 1 13.18 -6.95 -11.00
CA MET A 1 13.44 -7.70 -9.75
C MET A 1 12.37 -7.45 -8.69
N ASN A 2 12.23 -6.25 -8.09
CA ASN A 2 11.12 -6.00 -7.14
C ASN A 2 9.75 -6.05 -7.83
N HIS A 3 9.63 -5.39 -8.98
CA HIS A 3 8.41 -5.42 -9.80
C HIS A 3 8.01 -6.85 -10.22
N ASP A 4 8.97 -7.69 -10.62
CA ASP A 4 8.68 -9.09 -10.97
C ASP A 4 8.16 -9.88 -9.77
N LEU A 5 8.77 -9.69 -8.59
CA LEU A 5 8.32 -10.33 -7.35
C LEU A 5 6.89 -9.89 -6.96
N ILE A 6 6.58 -8.61 -7.11
CA ILE A 6 5.23 -8.06 -6.86
C ILE A 6 4.23 -8.64 -7.85
N ARG A 7 4.53 -8.65 -9.15
CA ARG A 7 3.68 -9.24 -10.18
C ARG A 7 3.44 -10.74 -9.95
N ASP A 8 4.47 -11.47 -9.54
CA ASP A 8 4.35 -12.90 -9.23
C ASP A 8 3.45 -13.10 -7.99
N PHE A 9 3.60 -12.27 -6.97
CA PHE A 9 2.74 -12.26 -5.79
C PHE A 9 1.27 -11.93 -6.15
N GLU A 10 1.05 -10.89 -6.96
CA GLU A 10 -0.28 -10.51 -7.47
C GLU A 10 -0.96 -11.64 -8.23
N SER A 11 -0.21 -12.41 -9.00
CA SER A 11 -0.72 -13.57 -9.74
C SER A 11 -1.19 -14.66 -8.78
N LEU A 12 -0.45 -14.90 -7.69
CA LEU A 12 -0.87 -15.85 -6.64
C LEU A 12 -2.09 -15.34 -5.88
N VAL A 13 -2.16 -14.05 -5.56
CA VAL A 13 -3.35 -13.43 -4.93
C VAL A 13 -4.57 -13.59 -5.83
N SER A 14 -4.42 -13.36 -7.13
CA SER A 14 -5.51 -13.51 -8.10
C SER A 14 -6.00 -14.96 -8.17
N LEU A 15 -5.11 -15.96 -8.07
CA LEU A 15 -5.51 -17.36 -7.97
C LEU A 15 -6.33 -17.64 -6.70
N ILE A 16 -5.94 -17.06 -5.55
CA ILE A 16 -6.70 -17.17 -4.31
C ILE A 16 -8.10 -16.55 -4.46
N GLU A 17 -8.21 -15.39 -5.11
CA GLU A 17 -9.48 -14.74 -5.39
C GLU A 17 -10.39 -15.61 -6.27
N GLU A 18 -9.84 -16.29 -7.28
CA GLU A 18 -10.61 -17.26 -8.09
C GLU A 18 -11.08 -18.46 -7.26
N ILE A 19 -10.25 -19.00 -6.38
CA ILE A 19 -10.64 -20.07 -5.44
C ILE A 19 -11.79 -19.61 -4.54
N CYS A 20 -11.79 -18.35 -4.10
CA CYS A 20 -12.86 -17.79 -3.26
C CYS A 20 -14.22 -17.71 -3.96
N LYS A 21 -14.28 -17.82 -5.29
CA LYS A 21 -15.55 -17.86 -6.05
C LYS A 21 -16.24 -19.23 -5.98
N ALA A 22 -15.62 -20.23 -5.34
CA ALA A 22 -16.21 -21.54 -5.15
C ALA A 22 -17.56 -21.46 -4.40
N PRO A 23 -18.51 -22.35 -4.74
CA PRO A 23 -19.81 -22.41 -4.07
C PRO A 23 -19.67 -22.79 -2.59
N ASP A 24 -20.59 -22.31 -1.77
CA ASP A 24 -20.57 -22.54 -0.32
C ASP A 24 -20.72 -24.03 0.03
N ASN A 25 -20.08 -24.42 1.14
CA ASN A 25 -20.02 -25.80 1.62
C ASN A 25 -21.40 -26.46 1.81
N LEU A 26 -22.44 -25.69 2.11
CA LEU A 26 -23.82 -26.18 2.24
C LEU A 26 -24.39 -26.74 0.93
N LEU A 27 -23.92 -26.23 -0.22
CA LEU A 27 -24.28 -26.74 -1.55
C LEU A 27 -23.42 -27.96 -1.92
N VAL A 28 -22.17 -27.98 -1.47
CA VAL A 28 -21.17 -29.01 -1.76
C VAL A 28 -21.52 -30.36 -1.11
N GLU A 29 -22.02 -30.37 0.13
CA GLU A 29 -22.31 -31.61 0.87
C GLU A 29 -23.39 -32.49 0.20
N ARG A 30 -24.22 -31.89 -0.67
CA ARG A 30 -25.31 -32.56 -1.38
C ARG A 30 -24.91 -33.11 -2.75
N ASP A 31 -23.74 -32.74 -3.26
CA ASP A 31 -23.27 -33.09 -4.60
C ASP A 31 -21.84 -33.63 -4.57
N ARG A 32 -21.70 -34.90 -4.94
CA ARG A 32 -20.40 -35.60 -4.97
C ARG A 32 -19.39 -34.96 -5.93
N LEU A 33 -19.84 -34.40 -7.06
CA LEU A 33 -18.96 -33.72 -8.00
C LEU A 33 -18.41 -32.43 -7.38
N LEU A 34 -19.28 -31.64 -6.75
CA LEU A 34 -18.87 -30.42 -6.05
C LEU A 34 -17.87 -30.74 -4.92
N HIS A 35 -18.07 -31.85 -4.22
CA HIS A 35 -17.14 -32.28 -3.17
C HIS A 35 -15.74 -32.58 -3.72
N VAL A 36 -15.64 -33.34 -4.82
CA VAL A 36 -14.35 -33.63 -5.47
C VAL A 36 -13.68 -32.35 -5.97
N ILE A 37 -14.44 -31.43 -6.58
CA ILE A 37 -13.90 -30.14 -7.03
C ILE A 37 -13.37 -29.33 -5.85
N THR A 38 -14.11 -29.29 -4.73
CA THR A 38 -13.71 -28.54 -3.53
C THR A 38 -12.42 -29.11 -2.91
N ASP A 39 -12.28 -30.43 -2.87
CA ASP A 39 -11.06 -31.10 -2.42
C ASP A 39 -9.86 -30.78 -3.33
N MET A 40 -10.07 -30.70 -4.65
CA MET A 40 -9.02 -30.28 -5.59
C MET A 40 -8.60 -28.83 -5.33
N LEU A 41 -9.58 -27.91 -5.19
CA LEU A 41 -9.33 -26.52 -4.88
C LEU A 41 -8.61 -26.34 -3.53
N MET A 42 -8.89 -27.18 -2.54
CA MET A 42 -8.18 -27.16 -1.27
C MET A 42 -6.68 -27.48 -1.44
N ASN A 43 -6.33 -28.42 -2.31
CA ASN A 43 -4.93 -28.73 -2.59
C ASN A 43 -4.23 -27.58 -3.32
N ASP A 44 -4.89 -26.98 -4.31
CA ASP A 44 -4.38 -25.81 -5.04
C ASP A 44 -4.19 -24.61 -4.10
N TYR A 45 -5.17 -24.37 -3.21
CA TYR A 45 -5.09 -23.36 -2.17
C TYR A 45 -3.85 -23.57 -1.28
N LEU A 46 -3.66 -24.77 -0.75
CA LEU A 46 -2.55 -25.07 0.15
C LEU A 46 -1.17 -24.95 -0.54
N SER A 47 -1.09 -25.35 -1.80
CA SER A 47 0.11 -25.15 -2.60
C SER A 47 0.40 -23.65 -2.81
N THR A 48 -0.62 -22.88 -3.16
CA THR A 48 -0.55 -21.43 -3.36
C THR A 48 -0.14 -20.71 -2.07
N VAL A 49 -0.66 -21.12 -0.91
CA VAL A 49 -0.25 -20.59 0.40
C VAL A 49 1.26 -20.75 0.63
N ASN A 50 1.83 -21.91 0.29
CA ASN A 50 3.27 -22.11 0.47
C ASN A 50 4.09 -21.20 -0.45
N GLU A 51 3.68 -21.03 -1.70
CA GLU A 51 4.34 -20.09 -2.62
C GLU A 51 4.24 -18.64 -2.13
N ILE A 52 3.06 -18.24 -1.63
CA ILE A 52 2.84 -16.92 -1.03
C ILE A 52 3.76 -16.71 0.18
N LEU A 53 3.90 -17.69 1.08
CA LEU A 53 4.79 -17.61 2.23
C LEU A 53 6.25 -17.34 1.82
N LEU A 54 6.72 -17.95 0.73
CA LEU A 54 8.07 -17.71 0.19
C LEU A 54 8.22 -16.25 -0.25
N ARG A 55 7.23 -15.71 -0.99
CA ARG A 55 7.24 -14.31 -1.44
C ARG A 55 7.18 -13.33 -0.27
N LEU A 56 6.32 -13.58 0.72
CA LEU A 56 6.22 -12.74 1.92
C LEU A 56 7.53 -12.71 2.70
N SER A 57 8.21 -13.85 2.83
CA SER A 57 9.53 -13.92 3.47
C SER A 57 10.56 -13.09 2.70
N GLU A 58 10.56 -13.15 1.36
CA GLU A 58 11.44 -12.34 0.53
C GLU A 58 11.16 -10.83 0.64
N PHE A 59 9.88 -10.44 0.67
CA PHE A 59 9.48 -9.05 0.90
C PHE A 59 9.92 -8.56 2.27
N LYS A 60 9.84 -9.39 3.31
CA LYS A 60 10.27 -9.03 4.66
C LYS A 60 11.74 -8.63 4.67
N GLU A 61 12.61 -9.33 3.94
CA GLU A 61 14.03 -8.99 3.83
C GLU A 61 14.27 -7.74 2.98
N ARG A 62 13.45 -7.49 1.96
CA ARG A 62 13.67 -6.44 0.96
C ARG A 62 12.84 -5.16 1.15
N VAL A 63 11.95 -5.10 2.15
CA VAL A 63 11.00 -4.00 2.33
C VAL A 63 11.66 -2.61 2.40
N SER A 64 12.88 -2.52 2.95
CA SER A 64 13.62 -1.25 3.02
C SER A 64 14.02 -0.73 1.62
N LEU A 65 14.20 -1.64 0.66
CA LEU A 65 14.63 -1.38 -0.72
C LEU A 65 13.47 -1.06 -1.66
N LEU A 66 12.23 -1.27 -1.25
CA LEU A 66 11.05 -0.97 -2.08
C LEU A 66 10.92 0.53 -2.34
N SER A 67 10.54 0.89 -3.57
CA SER A 67 10.11 2.25 -3.86
C SER A 67 8.78 2.55 -3.14
N PHE A 68 8.38 3.82 -3.04
CA PHE A 68 7.07 4.13 -2.48
C PHE A 68 5.95 3.51 -3.31
N ASN A 69 6.07 3.52 -4.64
CA ASN A 69 5.10 2.91 -5.54
C ASN A 69 5.03 1.40 -5.35
N ASP A 70 6.19 0.72 -5.31
CA ASP A 70 6.29 -0.72 -5.06
C ASP A 70 5.61 -1.11 -3.74
N SER A 71 5.82 -0.31 -2.68
CA SER A 71 5.19 -0.52 -1.37
C SER A 71 3.66 -0.38 -1.45
N VAL A 72 3.13 0.58 -2.22
CA VAL A 72 1.68 0.78 -2.37
C VAL A 72 1.05 -0.39 -3.14
N GLU A 73 1.69 -0.84 -4.22
CA GLU A 73 1.23 -1.98 -5.02
C GLU A 73 1.23 -3.28 -4.20
N LEU A 74 2.30 -3.51 -3.41
CA LEU A 74 2.38 -4.63 -2.49
C LEU A 74 1.29 -4.57 -1.41
N VAL A 75 1.08 -3.43 -0.75
CA VAL A 75 0.01 -3.26 0.25
C VAL A 75 -1.36 -3.52 -0.37
N SER A 76 -1.63 -3.00 -1.56
CA SER A 76 -2.89 -3.26 -2.25
C SER A 76 -3.12 -4.76 -2.50
N SER A 77 -2.07 -5.51 -2.79
CA SER A 77 -2.13 -6.96 -2.99
C SER A 77 -2.32 -7.72 -1.67
N LEU A 78 -1.69 -7.27 -0.59
CA LEU A 78 -1.88 -7.81 0.77
C LEU A 78 -3.33 -7.60 1.24
N ASP A 79 -3.90 -6.42 1.01
CA ASP A 79 -5.27 -6.10 1.38
C ASP A 79 -6.29 -6.95 0.61
N ARG A 80 -6.06 -7.16 -0.69
CA ARG A 80 -6.84 -8.09 -1.51
C ARG A 80 -6.80 -9.51 -0.94
N LEU A 81 -5.62 -10.00 -0.58
CA LEU A 81 -5.47 -11.33 0.01
C LEU A 81 -6.16 -11.44 1.38
N LEU A 82 -6.07 -10.41 2.22
CA LEU A 82 -6.78 -10.35 3.51
C LEU A 82 -8.29 -10.38 3.34
N SER A 83 -8.83 -9.73 2.31
CA SER A 83 -10.27 -9.74 2.02
C SER A 83 -10.81 -11.15 1.72
N CYS A 84 -9.95 -12.06 1.28
CA CYS A 84 -10.31 -13.46 1.02
C CYS A 84 -10.35 -14.33 2.30
N LYS A 85 -9.77 -13.87 3.41
CA LYS A 85 -9.54 -14.68 4.64
C LYS A 85 -10.82 -15.32 5.19
N GLU A 86 -11.89 -14.53 5.29
CA GLU A 86 -13.17 -15.01 5.83
C GLU A 86 -13.80 -16.07 4.91
N LYS A 87 -13.85 -15.80 3.60
CA LYS A 87 -14.40 -16.72 2.61
C LYS A 87 -13.62 -18.04 2.56
N LEU A 88 -12.29 -17.98 2.58
CA LEU A 88 -11.44 -19.19 2.63
C LEU A 88 -11.67 -20.00 3.91
N SER A 89 -11.86 -19.34 5.05
CA SER A 89 -12.16 -20.01 6.33
C SER A 89 -13.52 -20.71 6.31
N GLN A 90 -14.48 -20.15 5.57
CA GLN A 90 -15.79 -20.78 5.36
C GLN A 90 -15.70 -21.97 4.40
N LEU A 91 -15.00 -21.80 3.27
CA LEU A 91 -14.81 -22.85 2.26
C LEU A 91 -14.01 -24.03 2.80
N PHE A 92 -12.95 -23.76 3.54
CA PHE A 92 -12.04 -24.78 4.02
C PHE A 92 -11.88 -24.69 5.53
N SER A 93 -12.34 -25.73 6.24
CA SER A 93 -12.07 -25.90 7.68
C SER A 93 -10.62 -26.34 7.91
N ILE A 94 -9.66 -25.48 7.55
CA ILE A 94 -8.24 -25.80 7.57
C ILE A 94 -7.61 -25.40 8.90
N ARG A 95 -7.07 -26.39 9.61
CA ARG A 95 -6.13 -26.21 10.73
C ARG A 95 -4.74 -26.64 10.28
N LYS A 96 -4.13 -25.84 9.41
CA LYS A 96 -2.72 -26.00 9.02
C LYS A 96 -1.93 -24.78 9.47
N THR A 97 -0.78 -25.05 10.09
CA THR A 97 0.16 -24.03 10.56
C THR A 97 0.56 -23.06 9.46
N SER A 98 0.73 -23.52 8.21
CA SER A 98 1.07 -22.62 7.09
C SER A 98 0.02 -21.54 6.82
N VAL A 99 -1.26 -21.84 7.03
CA VAL A 99 -2.36 -20.88 6.87
C VAL A 99 -2.39 -19.88 8.03
N GLU A 100 -2.15 -20.34 9.25
CA GLU A 100 -2.03 -19.46 10.42
C GLU A 100 -0.84 -18.51 10.26
N THR A 101 0.33 -19.05 9.93
CA THR A 101 1.55 -18.29 9.65
C THR A 101 1.38 -17.31 8.50
N LEU A 102 0.61 -17.65 7.46
CA LEU A 102 0.32 -16.73 6.36
C LEU A 102 -0.31 -15.44 6.87
N TRP A 103 -1.38 -15.55 7.65
CA TRP A 103 -2.11 -14.39 8.13
C TRP A 103 -1.28 -13.53 9.08
N GLU A 104 -0.50 -14.17 9.97
CA GLU A 104 0.43 -13.47 10.86
C GLU A 104 1.51 -12.70 10.07
N LEU A 105 2.11 -13.32 9.06
CA LEU A 105 3.14 -12.68 8.24
C LEU A 105 2.60 -11.52 7.41
N ILE A 106 1.37 -11.60 6.92
CA ILE A 106 0.74 -10.48 6.21
C ILE A 106 0.58 -9.27 7.14
N GLU A 107 0.08 -9.49 8.36
CA GLU A 107 -0.06 -8.42 9.36
C GLU A 107 1.30 -7.83 9.75
N GLU A 108 2.32 -8.66 9.98
CA GLU A 108 3.68 -8.22 10.28
C GLU A 108 4.26 -7.37 9.13
N LEU A 109 4.11 -7.84 7.88
CA LEU A 109 4.64 -7.16 6.71
C LEU A 109 3.96 -5.82 6.46
N ASN A 110 2.64 -5.74 6.58
CA ASN A 110 1.88 -4.48 6.47
C ASN A 110 2.37 -3.43 7.46
N ASN A 111 2.56 -3.83 8.73
CA ASN A 111 3.11 -2.95 9.76
C ASN A 111 4.53 -2.48 9.41
N LYS A 112 5.39 -3.39 8.93
CA LYS A 112 6.78 -3.09 8.55
C LYS A 112 6.84 -2.10 7.37
N ILE A 113 6.00 -2.28 6.35
CA ILE A 113 5.91 -1.35 5.20
C ILE A 113 5.51 0.05 5.69
N GLY A 114 4.50 0.14 6.56
CA GLY A 114 4.07 1.41 7.14
C GLY A 114 5.21 2.14 7.88
N MET A 115 5.96 1.43 8.72
CA MET A 115 7.11 2.00 9.43
C MET A 115 8.21 2.50 8.49
N VAL A 116 8.56 1.73 7.47
CA VAL A 116 9.59 2.10 6.49
C VAL A 116 9.18 3.35 5.71
N ASN A 117 7.92 3.42 5.27
CA ASN A 117 7.42 4.57 4.52
C ASN A 117 7.39 5.85 5.38
N LEU A 118 7.00 5.75 6.65
CA LEU A 118 7.06 6.88 7.59
C LEU A 118 8.49 7.39 7.80
N GLN A 119 9.47 6.49 7.94
CA GLN A 119 10.88 6.87 8.06
C GLN A 119 11.40 7.56 6.79
N LYS A 120 10.99 7.09 5.61
CA LYS A 120 11.35 7.70 4.32
C LYS A 120 10.77 9.12 4.18
N LEU A 121 9.53 9.34 4.64
CA LEU A 121 8.87 10.64 4.60
C LEU A 121 9.44 11.63 5.63
N GLY A 122 9.81 11.13 6.83
CA GLY A 122 10.41 11.94 7.90
C GLY A 122 11.83 12.41 7.59
N LYS A 123 12.55 11.71 6.70
CA LYS A 123 13.82 12.17 6.12
C LYS A 123 13.55 13.22 5.03
N ARG A 124 13.05 14.39 5.41
CA ARG A 124 13.26 15.59 4.58
C ARG A 124 14.77 15.76 4.41
N PRO A 125 15.31 15.94 3.20
CA PRO A 125 16.68 16.40 3.07
C PRO A 125 16.76 17.74 3.82
N SER A 126 17.55 17.76 4.89
CA SER A 126 17.92 18.97 5.61
C SER A 126 18.75 19.83 4.68
N GLY A 127 18.08 20.57 3.80
CA GLY A 127 18.71 21.27 2.69
C GLY A 127 17.74 21.65 1.58
N SER A 128 16.51 22.07 1.93
CA SER A 128 15.79 22.96 1.01
C SER A 128 16.32 24.36 1.29
N GLU A 129 17.44 24.73 0.64
CA GLU A 129 17.80 26.13 0.48
C GLU A 129 16.64 26.80 -0.26
N SER A 130 15.73 27.43 0.48
CA SER A 130 14.82 28.35 -0.15
C SER A 130 15.68 29.47 -0.70
N ALA A 131 15.59 29.75 -1.99
CA ALA A 131 16.11 30.95 -2.63
C ALA A 131 15.33 32.21 -2.17
N ARG A 132 15.08 32.33 -0.87
CA ARG A 132 14.71 33.60 -0.25
C ARG A 132 15.95 34.45 -0.42
N PHE A 133 15.85 35.35 -1.38
CA PHE A 133 16.77 36.46 -1.61
C PHE A 133 17.28 36.99 -0.27
N ASP A 134 18.50 36.62 0.07
CA ASP A 134 19.26 37.24 1.13
C ASP A 134 19.92 38.48 0.50
N ASP A 135 19.14 39.56 0.33
CA ASP A 135 19.73 40.88 0.07
C ASP A 135 19.25 41.88 1.11
N ARG A 136 20.20 42.19 1.99
CA ARG A 136 20.29 43.34 2.88
C ARG A 136 19.34 43.38 4.08
N ALA A 137 19.94 43.09 5.23
CA ALA A 137 19.65 43.76 6.48
C ALA A 137 19.45 45.28 6.25
N VAL A 138 18.18 45.70 6.19
CA VAL A 138 17.81 47.11 6.26
C VAL A 138 18.21 47.59 7.64
N ARG A 139 19.31 48.36 7.69
CA ARG A 139 19.70 49.11 8.88
C ARG A 139 18.53 49.98 9.32
N THR A 140 18.32 50.02 10.62
CA THR A 140 17.21 50.65 11.35
C THR A 140 17.22 52.19 11.32
N SER A 141 17.50 52.80 10.17
CA SER A 141 17.60 54.27 10.04
C SER A 141 17.26 54.86 8.67
N ASP A 142 16.54 54.15 7.80
CA ASP A 142 16.00 54.77 6.59
C ASP A 142 14.51 55.02 6.74
N SER A 143 14.17 56.28 7.04
CA SER A 143 12.80 56.78 7.02
C SER A 143 12.27 56.72 5.58
N MET A 144 11.42 55.74 5.27
CA MET A 144 10.70 55.71 4.00
C MET A 144 9.64 56.80 3.98
N LYS A 145 9.86 57.83 3.14
CA LYS A 145 8.87 58.88 2.87
C LYS A 145 7.84 58.35 1.87
N PHE A 146 6.61 58.17 2.32
CA PHE A 146 5.47 57.95 1.45
C PHE A 146 4.97 59.30 0.90
N SER A 147 5.02 59.47 -0.43
CA SER A 147 4.36 60.57 -1.11
C SER A 147 2.87 60.27 -1.25
N SER A 148 2.04 60.81 -0.34
CA SER A 148 0.60 60.84 -0.57
C SER A 148 0.26 61.92 -1.60
N GLY A 149 0.12 61.51 -2.86
CA GLY A 149 -0.39 62.37 -3.93
C GLY A 149 -1.88 62.61 -3.73
N ARG A 150 -2.26 63.81 -3.29
CA ARG A 150 -3.65 64.27 -3.21
C ARG A 150 -4.20 64.49 -4.62
N LEU A 151 -5.38 63.93 -4.89
CA LEU A 151 -6.21 64.21 -6.07
C LEU A 151 -6.58 65.69 -6.10
N ASN A 152 -6.14 66.43 -7.12
CA ASN A 152 -6.69 67.74 -7.45
C ASN A 152 -7.67 67.58 -8.62
N LEU A 153 -8.96 67.62 -8.31
CA LEU A 153 -10.02 67.82 -9.29
C LEU A 153 -10.03 69.30 -9.66
N ASN A 154 -9.92 69.61 -10.95
CA ASN A 154 -10.32 70.92 -11.47
C ASN A 154 -11.08 70.72 -12.78
N TRP A 155 -12.39 70.92 -12.74
CA TRP A 155 -13.22 71.13 -13.91
C TRP A 155 -13.20 72.63 -14.24
N SER A 156 -12.74 72.98 -15.45
CA SER A 156 -12.79 74.34 -15.98
C SER A 156 -13.91 74.46 -17.01
N ASN A 157 -14.87 75.36 -16.75
CA ASN A 157 -15.84 75.86 -17.73
C ASN A 157 -15.12 76.68 -18.82
N VAL A 158 -15.40 76.36 -20.08
CA VAL A 158 -15.74 77.31 -21.16
C VAL A 158 -16.78 76.64 -22.05
#